data_AF-A0A2M7ZKU2-F1
#
_entry.id   AF-A0A2M7ZKU2-F1
#
_cell.length_a   1.000
_cell.length_b   1.000
_cell.length_c   1.000
_cell.angle_alpha   90.00
_cell.angle_beta   90.00
_cell.angle_gamma   90.00
#
_symmetry.space_group_name_H-M   'P 1'
#
loop_
_entity.id
_entity.type
_entity.pdbx_description
1 polymer ?
#
loop_
_entity_poly.entity_id
_entity_poly.type
_entity_poly.pdbx_seq_one_letter_code
_entity_poly.pdbx_strand_id
1 'polypeptide(L)'
;MRGIVVSDLKREEKKQSYKQLNTYLSTYLLSPLKAGLVGFSAFFTILLFAKFVGAMLGSIEVFEIEVADVFFSMLGFVLSVLINILENQNRKGKPAA
;
A
#
# COMPACT_ATOMS: atom_id res chain seq x y z
N MET A 1 18.43 44.76 23.00
CA MET A 1 18.44 43.88 21.82
C MET A 1 17.79 42.53 22.20
N ARG A 2 16.49 42.33 21.94
CA ARG A 2 15.74 41.09 22.23
C ARG A 2 14.72 40.76 21.12
N GLY A 3 15.11 40.93 19.86
CA GLY A 3 14.18 40.87 18.72
C GLY A 3 14.22 39.59 17.87
N ILE A 4 15.26 38.74 17.99
CA ILE A 4 15.56 37.73 16.96
C ILE A 4 15.20 36.29 17.39
N VAL A 5 15.03 36.01 18.69
CA VAL A 5 14.91 34.61 19.17
C VAL A 5 13.52 34.01 18.91
N VAL A 6 12.48 34.83 18.71
CA VAL A 6 11.10 34.33 18.55
C VAL A 6 10.83 33.77 17.15
N SER A 7 11.54 34.24 16.12
CA SER A 7 11.35 33.78 14.74
C SER A 7 11.93 32.38 14.49
N ASP A 8 13.02 32.01 15.16
CA ASP A 8 13.68 30.72 14.97
C ASP A 8 12.94 29.58 15.70
N LEU A 9 12.43 29.82 16.91
CA LEU A 9 11.59 28.84 17.64
C LEU A 9 10.34 28.43 16.84
N LYS A 10 9.68 29.40 16.22
CA LYS A 10 8.48 29.16 15.39
C LYS A 10 8.79 28.39 14.09
N ARG A 11 10.03 28.49 13.60
CA ARG A 11 10.52 27.80 12.39
C ARG A 11 10.92 26.36 12.69
N GLU A 12 11.51 26.12 13.86
CA GLU A 12 11.87 24.80 14.38
C GLU A 12 10.62 23.96 14.70
N GLU A 13 9.59 24.53 15.37
CA GLU A 13 8.32 23.84 15.63
C GLU A 13 7.61 23.40 14.33
N LYS A 14 7.60 24.29 13.31
CA LYS A 14 7.03 23.95 12.00
C LYS A 14 7.77 22.76 11.38
N LYS A 15 9.12 22.82 11.32
CA LYS A 15 9.94 21.72 10.78
C LYS A 15 9.74 20.41 11.54
N GLN A 16 9.65 20.43 12.86
CA GLN A 16 9.36 19.24 13.67
C GLN A 16 7.97 18.66 13.38
N SER A 17 6.95 19.51 13.22
CA SER A 17 5.59 19.08 12.88
C SER A 17 5.52 18.41 11.49
N TYR A 18 6.17 18.99 10.47
CA TYR A 18 6.25 18.37 9.13
C TYR A 18 7.01 17.04 9.16
N LYS A 19 8.08 16.94 9.98
CA LYS A 19 8.86 15.71 10.13
C LYS A 19 8.03 14.60 10.78
N GLN A 20 7.23 14.92 11.81
CA GLN A 20 6.33 13.96 12.46
C GLN A 20 5.17 13.52 11.56
N LEU A 21 4.55 14.44 10.81
CA LEU A 21 3.50 14.12 9.84
C LEU A 21 4.03 13.20 8.73
N ASN A 22 5.25 13.46 8.24
CA ASN A 22 5.87 12.62 7.22
C ASN A 22 6.15 11.19 7.73
N THR A 23 6.60 11.06 8.98
CA THR A 23 6.78 9.74 9.62
C THR A 23 5.46 8.99 9.81
N TYR A 24 4.39 9.69 10.21
CA TYR A 24 3.05 9.09 10.33
C TYR A 24 2.47 8.67 8.97
N LEU A 25 2.48 9.55 7.97
CA LEU A 25 1.97 9.23 6.63
C LEU A 25 2.76 8.08 5.99
N SER A 26 4.09 8.09 6.12
CA SER A 26 4.92 7.01 5.59
C SER A 26 4.68 5.67 6.28
N THR A 27 4.39 5.66 7.57
CA THR A 27 4.24 4.40 8.31
C THR A 27 2.82 3.83 8.18
N TYR A 28 1.81 4.70 8.18
CA TYR A 28 0.40 4.27 8.20
C TYR A 28 -0.26 4.21 6.82
N LEU A 29 0.20 4.97 5.83
CA LEU A 29 -0.36 4.95 4.48
C LEU A 29 0.58 4.27 3.48
N LEU A 30 1.87 4.63 3.46
CA LEU A 30 2.78 4.04 2.45
C LEU A 30 3.05 2.55 2.66
N SER A 31 3.15 2.07 3.90
CA SER A 31 3.35 0.64 4.19
C SER A 31 2.21 -0.24 3.63
N PRO A 32 0.93 0.01 3.99
CA PRO A 32 -0.16 -0.79 3.46
C PRO A 32 -0.38 -0.57 1.96
N LEU A 33 -0.14 0.62 1.41
CA LEU A 33 -0.20 0.86 -0.05
C LEU A 33 0.79 -0.01 -0.82
N LYS A 34 2.04 -0.11 -0.34
CA LYS A 34 3.05 -0.99 -0.95
C LYS A 34 2.63 -2.45 -0.89
N ALA A 35 2.11 -2.90 0.25
CA ALA A 35 1.58 -4.26 0.40
C ALA A 35 0.39 -4.50 -0.56
N GLY A 36 -0.50 -3.53 -0.70
CA GLY A 36 -1.59 -3.56 -1.67
C GLY A 36 -1.11 -3.72 -3.11
N LEU A 37 -0.12 -2.94 -3.54
CA LEU A 37 0.44 -3.05 -4.89
C LEU A 37 1.06 -4.44 -5.15
N VAL A 38 1.71 -5.02 -4.14
CA VAL A 38 2.21 -6.40 -4.22
C VAL A 38 1.04 -7.38 -4.38
N GLY A 39 -0.01 -7.26 -3.56
CA GLY A 39 -1.21 -8.09 -3.66
C GLY A 39 -1.92 -8.00 -5.01
N PHE A 40 -2.05 -6.79 -5.54
CA PHE A 40 -2.56 -6.53 -6.89
C PHE A 40 -1.74 -7.27 -7.94
N SER A 41 -0.41 -7.09 -7.93
CA SER A 41 0.48 -7.67 -8.93
C SER A 41 0.43 -9.20 -8.92
N ALA A 42 0.34 -9.80 -7.72
CA ALA A 42 0.22 -11.25 -7.57
C ALA A 42 -1.09 -11.77 -8.17
N PHE A 43 -2.24 -11.16 -7.81
CA PHE A 43 -3.54 -11.56 -8.33
C PHE A 43 -3.66 -11.34 -9.84
N PHE A 44 -3.16 -10.21 -10.33
CA PHE A 44 -3.16 -9.92 -11.76
C PHE A 44 -2.33 -10.95 -12.54
N THR A 45 -1.16 -11.33 -12.00
CA THR A 45 -0.31 -12.38 -12.60
C THR A 45 -1.03 -13.73 -12.61
N ILE A 46 -1.73 -14.09 -11.53
CA ILE A 46 -2.51 -15.33 -11.45
C ILE A 46 -3.64 -15.34 -12.48
N LEU A 47 -4.38 -14.22 -12.64
CA LEU A 47 -5.45 -14.10 -13.63
C LEU A 47 -4.91 -14.21 -15.06
N LEU A 48 -3.81 -13.51 -15.35
CA LEU A 48 -3.13 -13.61 -16.64
C LEU A 48 -2.69 -15.05 -16.91
N PHE A 49 -2.09 -15.71 -15.92
CA PHE A 49 -1.63 -17.08 -16.05
C PHE A 49 -2.81 -18.05 -16.27
N ALA A 50 -3.91 -17.87 -15.54
CA ALA A 50 -5.11 -18.69 -15.70
C ALA A 50 -5.73 -18.53 -17.10
N LYS A 51 -5.88 -17.29 -17.59
CA LYS A 51 -6.33 -17.02 -18.97
C LYS A 51 -5.36 -17.59 -20.01
N PHE A 52 -4.05 -17.49 -19.75
CA PHE A 52 -3.03 -18.02 -20.65
C PHE A 52 -3.11 -19.55 -20.76
N VAL A 53 -3.24 -20.25 -19.63
CA VAL A 53 -3.45 -21.70 -19.61
C VAL A 53 -4.78 -22.08 -20.28
N GLY A 54 -5.86 -21.34 -20.04
CA GLY A 54 -7.15 -21.56 -20.69
C GLY A 54 -7.08 -21.41 -22.22
N ALA A 55 -6.31 -20.45 -22.71
CA ALA A 55 -6.04 -20.28 -24.14
C ALA A 55 -5.19 -21.42 -24.71
N MET A 56 -4.14 -21.86 -23.99
CA MET A 56 -3.32 -23.00 -24.44
C MET A 56 -4.10 -24.32 -24.50
N LEU A 57 -5.07 -24.51 -23.61
CA LEU A 57 -5.95 -25.68 -23.61
C LEU A 57 -7.05 -25.60 -24.67
N GLY A 58 -7.17 -24.49 -25.40
CA GLY A 58 -8.23 -24.26 -26.39
C GLY A 58 -9.62 -24.03 -25.77
N SER A 59 -9.69 -23.79 -24.46
CA SER A 59 -10.96 -23.47 -23.77
C SER A 59 -11.36 -21.99 -23.96
N ILE A 60 -10.40 -21.13 -24.32
CA ILE A 60 -10.60 -19.72 -24.57
C ILE A 60 -10.17 -19.45 -26.02
N GLU A 61 -11.11 -19.04 -26.86
CA GLU A 61 -10.87 -18.85 -28.30
C GLU A 61 -9.98 -17.63 -28.59
N VAL A 62 -10.09 -16.57 -27.78
CA VAL A 62 -9.34 -15.33 -27.94
C VAL A 62 -8.73 -14.93 -26.60
N PHE A 63 -7.41 -14.81 -26.56
CA PHE A 63 -6.72 -14.27 -25.39
C PHE A 63 -6.86 -12.74 -25.36
N GLU A 64 -7.79 -12.24 -24.57
CA GLU A 64 -8.02 -10.82 -24.36
C GLU A 64 -7.89 -10.44 -22.88
N ILE A 65 -7.17 -9.34 -22.63
CA ILE A 65 -7.06 -8.74 -21.30
C ILE A 65 -8.17 -7.70 -21.19
N GLU A 66 -9.13 -7.98 -20.34
CA GLU A 66 -10.29 -7.12 -20.13
C GLU A 66 -10.07 -6.18 -18.96
N VAL A 67 -10.76 -5.05 -18.99
CA VAL A 67 -10.79 -4.13 -17.84
C VAL A 67 -11.32 -4.84 -16.59
N ALA A 68 -12.19 -5.83 -16.75
CA ALA A 68 -12.68 -6.67 -15.66
C ALA A 68 -11.54 -7.41 -14.93
N ASP A 69 -10.50 -7.87 -15.63
CA ASP A 69 -9.35 -8.56 -15.01
C ASP A 69 -8.58 -7.61 -14.08
N VAL A 70 -8.46 -6.34 -14.48
CA VAL A 70 -7.85 -5.29 -13.66
C VAL A 70 -8.72 -5.02 -12.42
N PHE A 71 -10.04 -4.92 -12.58
CA PHE A 71 -10.96 -4.77 -11.44
C PHE A 71 -10.91 -5.96 -10.48
N PHE A 72 -10.86 -7.20 -10.98
CA PHE A 72 -10.74 -8.38 -10.13
C PHE A 72 -9.40 -8.43 -9.40
N SER A 73 -8.30 -8.04 -10.04
CA SER A 73 -6.99 -7.96 -9.36
C SER A 73 -6.93 -6.89 -8.27
N MET A 74 -7.82 -5.88 -8.28
CA MET A 74 -7.96 -4.96 -7.13
C MET A 74 -8.44 -5.65 -5.85
N LEU A 75 -9.05 -6.84 -5.90
CA LEU A 75 -9.30 -7.62 -4.68
C LEU A 75 -7.99 -7.98 -3.98
N GLY A 76 -6.96 -8.36 -4.74
CA GLY A 76 -5.62 -8.61 -4.21
C GLY A 76 -5.04 -7.37 -3.51
N PHE A 77 -5.26 -6.19 -4.09
CA PHE A 77 -4.88 -4.92 -3.47
C PHE A 77 -5.57 -4.72 -2.12
N VAL A 78 -6.91 -4.77 -2.11
CA VAL A 78 -7.72 -4.49 -0.92
C VAL A 78 -7.41 -5.49 0.20
N LEU A 79 -7.30 -6.78 -0.13
CA LEU A 79 -6.98 -7.81 0.84
C LEU A 79 -5.59 -7.61 1.44
N SER A 80 -4.56 -7.35 0.63
CA SER A 80 -3.21 -7.11 1.16
C SER A 80 -3.10 -5.83 1.98
N VAL A 81 -3.83 -4.77 1.62
CA VAL A 81 -3.94 -3.55 2.44
C VAL A 81 -4.58 -3.86 3.79
N LEU A 82 -5.71 -4.57 3.81
CA LEU A 82 -6.42 -4.91 5.04
C LEU A 82 -5.55 -5.79 5.95
N ILE A 83 -4.88 -6.80 5.40
CA ILE A 83 -3.97 -7.68 6.15
C ILE A 83 -2.82 -6.84 6.75
N ASN A 84 -2.20 -5.96 5.98
CA ASN A 84 -1.10 -5.13 6.49
C ASN A 84 -1.57 -4.18 7.61
N ILE A 85 -2.78 -3.62 7.50
CA ILE A 85 -3.38 -2.81 8.56
C ILE A 85 -3.63 -3.66 9.81
N LEU A 86 -4.24 -4.83 9.67
CA LEU A 86 -4.50 -5.77 10.77
C LEU A 86 -3.20 -6.20 11.47
N GLU A 87 -2.17 -6.55 10.71
CA GLU A 87 -0.85 -6.90 11.24
C GLU A 87 -0.19 -5.75 11.99
N ASN A 88 -0.30 -4.52 11.47
CA ASN A 88 0.25 -3.33 12.12
C ASN A 88 -0.46 -3.03 13.46
N GLN A 89 -1.76 -3.34 13.58
CA GLN A 89 -2.48 -3.26 14.86
C GLN A 89 -2.05 -4.38 15.82
N ASN A 90 -1.95 -5.62 15.35
CA ASN A 90 -1.54 -6.77 16.16
C ASN A 90 -0.10 -6.64 16.69
N ARG A 91 0.82 -6.06 15.91
CA ARG A 91 2.22 -5.84 16.36
C ARG A 91 2.33 -4.89 17.54
N LYS A 92 1.37 -3.96 17.73
CA LYS A 92 1.34 -3.07 18.90
C LYS A 92 0.80 -3.75 20.16
N GLY A 93 0.10 -4.87 20.04
CA GLY A 93 -0.49 -5.63 21.15
C GLY A 93 0.42 -6.69 21.76
N LYS A 94 1.62 -6.93 21.19
CA LYS A 94 2.57 -7.92 21.71
C LYS A 94 3.55 -7.21 22.65
N PRO A 95 3.46 -7.37 23.99
CA PRO A 95 4.55 -6.95 24.86
C PRO A 95 5.80 -7.69 24.42
N ALA A 96 6.91 -6.96 24.30
CA ALA A 96 8.21 -7.57 24.06
C ALA A 96 8.45 -8.62 25.15
N ALA A 97 8.52 -9.88 24.71
CA ALA A 97 8.93 -11.00 25.56
C ALA A 97 10.45 -11.00 25.69
#